data_AF-X1EBS8-F1
#
_entry.id   AF-X1EBS8-F1
#
_cell.length_a   1.000
_cell.length_b   1.000
_cell.length_c   1.000
_cell.angle_alpha   90.00
_cell.angle_beta   90.00
_cell.angle_gamma   90.00
#
_symmetry.space_group_name_H-M   'P 1'
#
loop_
_entity.id
_entity.type
_entity.pdbx_description
1 polymer ?
#
loop_
_entity_poly.entity_id
_entity_poly.type
_entity_poly.pdbx_seq_one_letter_code
_entity_poly.pdbx_strand_id
1 'polypeptide(L)'
;DEIHTIVGAGGATGSLDAANMLKPALARGDIQCIGATTLDEYRQHIEKDGALERRFQKVMVEPTTVDETINILQNIKERYENHHNVTYTDEALNACVQLTNRYISDRHLPDKAIDALDESGSRVHISNIVVPERILELEKKLEETKKEKIMAVKNQNFEKAASYRDREKEYIELLEEEKKKWEKELSKNRETVDEEKVAEVVAMMTGVPVQRIAQAEGTRLLKMKEELQESVIGQSEAITKIVKSIQRNRAGLKD
;
A
#
# COMPACT_ATOMS: atom_id res chain seq x y z
N ASP A 1 -2.53 2.67 20.40
CA ASP A 1 -1.38 2.23 19.58
C ASP A 1 -0.15 3.06 19.88
N GLU A 2 1.02 2.57 19.48
CA GLU A 2 2.32 3.24 19.65
C GLU A 2 2.59 3.71 21.10
N ILE A 3 2.40 2.83 22.09
CA ILE A 3 2.51 3.18 23.52
C ILE A 3 3.90 3.74 23.89
N HIS A 4 4.92 3.40 23.10
CA HIS A 4 6.28 3.93 23.25
C HIS A 4 6.33 5.46 23.10
N THR A 5 5.41 6.11 22.39
CA THR A 5 5.37 7.58 22.25
C THR A 5 5.03 8.27 23.58
N ILE A 6 4.20 7.61 24.39
CA ILE A 6 3.78 8.08 25.72
C ILE A 6 4.89 7.83 26.76
N VAL A 7 5.69 6.78 26.56
CA VAL A 7 6.75 6.33 27.49
C VAL A 7 8.14 6.87 27.14
N GLY A 8 8.40 7.15 25.87
CA GLY A 8 9.69 7.54 25.30
C GLY A 8 10.00 9.04 25.30
N ALA A 9 9.09 9.88 25.83
CA ALA A 9 9.27 11.32 25.99
C ALA A 9 10.44 11.72 26.91
N GLY A 10 11.20 10.77 27.45
CA GLY A 10 12.39 11.01 28.26
C GLY A 10 13.71 11.20 27.49
N GLY A 11 13.73 10.99 26.17
CA GLY A 11 14.96 11.11 25.35
C GLY A 11 15.28 12.53 24.87
N ALA A 12 14.27 13.38 24.68
CA ALA A 12 14.43 14.78 24.32
C ALA A 12 14.21 15.64 25.56
N THR A 13 15.22 16.42 25.95
CA THR A 13 15.17 17.39 27.04
C THR A 13 14.03 18.41 26.80
N GLY A 14 12.83 18.13 27.31
CA GLY A 14 11.71 19.08 27.29
C GLY A 14 10.32 18.53 26.95
N SER A 15 10.15 17.28 26.51
CA SER A 15 8.81 16.70 26.37
C SER A 15 8.25 16.27 27.72
N LEU A 16 7.02 16.69 28.02
CA LEU A 16 6.30 16.34 29.24
C LEU A 16 6.17 14.81 29.34
N ASP A 17 6.85 14.21 30.32
CA ASP A 17 6.88 12.76 30.51
C ASP A 17 5.55 12.26 31.10
N ALA A 18 4.58 12.02 30.21
CA ALA A 18 3.25 11.52 30.54
C ALA A 18 3.31 10.15 31.24
N ALA A 19 4.38 9.37 31.06
CA ALA A 19 4.51 8.07 31.71
C ALA A 19 4.67 8.18 33.22
N ASN A 20 5.34 9.23 33.73
CA ASN A 20 5.44 9.43 35.18
C ASN A 20 4.09 9.78 35.83
N MET A 21 3.18 10.41 35.09
CA MET A 21 1.81 10.64 35.55
C MET A 21 0.95 9.38 35.51
N LEU A 22 1.20 8.48 34.55
CA LEU A 22 0.42 7.26 34.36
C LEU A 22 0.85 6.10 35.27
N LYS A 23 2.14 6.03 35.65
CA LYS A 23 2.69 4.97 36.52
C LYS A 23 1.87 4.73 37.81
N PRO A 24 1.48 5.76 38.60
CA PRO A 24 0.67 5.54 39.79
C PRO A 24 -0.73 4.99 39.50
N ALA A 25 -1.38 5.47 38.43
CA ALA A 25 -2.72 5.01 38.04
C ALA A 25 -2.70 3.57 37.52
N LEU A 26 -1.69 3.22 36.72
CA LEU A 26 -1.43 1.84 36.27
C LEU A 26 -1.09 0.91 37.45
N ALA A 27 -0.35 1.40 38.44
CA ALA A 27 0.04 0.61 39.60
C ALA A 27 -1.11 0.33 40.58
N ARG A 28 -2.05 1.27 40.72
CA ARG A 28 -3.27 1.08 41.51
C ARG A 28 -4.37 0.32 40.77
N GLY A 29 -4.25 0.20 39.45
CA GLY A 29 -5.29 -0.40 38.60
C GLY A 29 -6.46 0.54 38.32
N ASP A 30 -6.31 1.86 38.57
CA ASP A 30 -7.32 2.87 38.26
C ASP A 30 -7.56 2.98 36.74
N ILE A 31 -6.55 2.62 35.95
CA ILE A 31 -6.58 2.61 34.48
C ILE A 31 -6.12 1.23 34.00
N GLN A 32 -6.94 0.61 33.14
CA GLN A 32 -6.57 -0.56 32.37
C GLN A 32 -6.43 -0.16 30.90
N CYS A 33 -5.31 -0.51 30.27
CA CYS A 33 -5.05 -0.17 28.88
C CYS A 33 -4.42 -1.35 28.12
N ILE A 34 -4.60 -1.33 26.80
CA ILE A 34 -3.94 -2.22 25.85
C ILE A 34 -3.02 -1.34 25.00
N GLY A 35 -1.75 -1.71 24.91
CA GLY A 35 -0.75 -1.01 24.11
C GLY A 35 -0.24 -1.89 22.98
N ALA A 36 -0.16 -1.34 21.77
CA ALA A 36 0.56 -1.92 20.65
C ALA A 36 1.93 -1.25 20.52
N THR A 37 2.97 -2.03 20.24
CA THR A 37 4.36 -1.55 20.05
C THR A 37 5.17 -2.59 19.29
N THR A 38 6.28 -2.18 18.69
CA THR A 38 7.23 -3.11 18.08
C THR A 38 8.15 -3.74 19.14
N LEU A 39 8.79 -4.86 18.79
CA LEU A 39 9.72 -5.55 19.71
C LEU A 39 10.89 -4.65 20.11
N ASP A 40 11.37 -3.83 19.18
CA ASP A 40 12.51 -2.94 19.40
C ASP A 40 12.15 -1.79 20.33
N GLU A 41 10.97 -1.18 20.13
CA GLU A 41 10.45 -0.13 21.03
C GLU A 41 10.17 -0.67 22.44
N TYR A 42 9.60 -1.87 22.55
CA TYR A 42 9.37 -2.52 23.84
C TYR A 42 10.68 -2.64 24.62
N ARG A 43 11.74 -3.15 23.97
CA ARG A 43 13.09 -3.28 24.57
C ARG A 43 13.69 -1.93 24.97
N GLN A 44 13.48 -0.91 24.16
CA GLN A 44 14.08 0.40 24.38
C GLN A 44 13.41 1.19 25.50
N HIS A 45 12.07 1.11 25.61
CA HIS A 45 11.28 2.02 26.45
C HIS A 45 10.54 1.34 27.61
N ILE A 46 10.11 0.09 27.48
CA ILE A 46 9.28 -0.59 28.48
C ILE A 46 10.10 -1.55 29.33
N GLU A 47 10.93 -2.38 28.70
CA GLU A 47 11.77 -3.38 29.39
C GLU A 47 12.82 -2.76 30.31
N LYS A 48 13.30 -1.54 29.98
CA LYS A 48 14.23 -0.80 30.84
C LYS A 48 13.57 -0.19 32.08
N ASP A 49 12.25 -0.04 32.09
CA ASP A 49 11.50 0.57 33.20
C ASP A 49 10.80 -0.52 34.02
N GLY A 50 11.42 -0.91 35.13
CA GLY A 50 10.90 -1.96 36.01
C GLY A 50 9.54 -1.66 36.66
N ALA A 51 9.03 -0.42 36.61
CA ALA A 51 7.66 -0.14 37.05
C ALA A 51 6.63 -0.51 35.98
N LEU A 52 6.94 -0.27 34.70
CA LEU A 52 6.07 -0.60 33.59
C LEU A 52 6.13 -2.10 33.24
N GLU A 53 7.32 -2.69 33.26
CA GLU A 53 7.52 -4.13 32.99
C GLU A 53 6.70 -5.01 33.95
N ARG A 54 6.57 -4.61 35.22
CA ARG A 54 5.76 -5.34 36.23
C ARG A 54 4.25 -5.12 36.12
N ARG A 55 3.80 -4.28 35.19
CA ARG A 55 2.38 -3.90 35.02
C ARG A 55 1.83 -4.32 33.67
N PHE A 56 2.68 -4.46 32.67
CA PHE A 56 2.30 -5.00 31.38
C PHE A 56 2.57 -6.50 31.30
N GLN A 57 1.61 -7.24 30.77
CA GLN A 57 1.81 -8.61 30.33
C GLN A 57 2.14 -8.59 28.84
N LYS A 58 3.28 -9.18 28.45
CA LYS A 58 3.64 -9.31 27.04
C LYS A 58 2.78 -10.36 26.36
N VAL A 59 2.20 -10.00 25.22
CA VAL A 59 1.53 -10.92 24.29
C VAL A 59 2.24 -10.78 22.94
N MET A 60 2.83 -11.88 22.45
CA MET A 60 3.47 -11.90 21.14
C MET A 60 2.41 -12.04 20.06
N VAL A 61 2.37 -11.08 19.14
CA VAL A 61 1.53 -11.14 17.94
C VAL A 61 2.44 -11.55 16.80
N GLU A 62 2.25 -12.77 16.30
CA GLU A 62 2.99 -13.28 15.16
C GLU A 62 2.39 -12.75 13.85
N PRO A 63 3.19 -12.61 12.79
CA PRO A 63 2.69 -12.35 11.44
C PRO A 63 1.67 -13.41 11.02
N THR A 64 0.71 -13.02 10.18
CA THR A 64 -0.29 -13.95 9.67
C THR A 64 0.34 -15.00 8.77
N THR A 65 -0.18 -16.22 8.84
CA THR A 65 0.17 -17.28 7.89
C THR A 65 -0.33 -16.93 6.49
N VAL A 66 0.15 -17.66 5.48
CA VAL A 66 -0.28 -17.47 4.09
C VAL A 66 -1.80 -17.65 3.97
N ASP A 67 -2.35 -18.72 4.56
CA ASP A 67 -3.78 -19.04 4.48
C ASP A 67 -4.64 -18.01 5.22
N GLU A 68 -4.21 -17.57 6.41
CA GLU A 68 -4.89 -16.50 7.15
C GLU A 68 -4.88 -15.19 6.35
N THR A 69 -3.77 -14.88 5.69
CA THR A 69 -3.65 -13.66 4.87
C THR A 69 -4.60 -13.72 3.68
N ILE A 70 -4.72 -14.86 3.00
CA ILE A 70 -5.67 -15.03 1.90
C ILE A 70 -7.10 -14.77 2.39
N ASN A 71 -7.48 -15.32 3.55
CA ASN A 71 -8.80 -15.07 4.15
C ASN A 71 -9.02 -13.58 4.50
N ILE A 72 -7.98 -12.89 4.99
CA ILE A 72 -8.03 -11.44 5.24
C ILE A 72 -8.25 -10.69 3.92
N LEU A 73 -7.51 -11.03 2.86
CA LEU A 73 -7.66 -10.39 1.56
C LEU A 73 -9.06 -10.62 0.97
N GLN A 74 -9.63 -11.82 1.12
CA GLN A 74 -11.02 -12.11 0.71
C GLN A 74 -12.05 -11.24 1.44
N ASN A 75 -11.87 -11.00 2.74
CA ASN A 75 -12.77 -10.16 3.53
C ASN A 75 -12.71 -8.68 3.16
N ILE A 76 -11.54 -8.19 2.75
CA ILE A 76 -11.37 -6.78 2.34
C ILE A 76 -11.56 -6.55 0.83
N LYS A 77 -11.57 -7.63 0.04
CA LYS A 77 -11.65 -7.63 -1.44
C LYS A 77 -12.70 -6.65 -1.96
N GLU A 78 -13.94 -6.79 -1.51
CA GLU A 78 -15.09 -6.01 -2.00
C GLU A 78 -14.86 -4.50 -1.82
N ARG A 79 -14.21 -4.09 -0.73
CA ARG A 79 -13.91 -2.68 -0.47
C ARG A 79 -12.91 -2.13 -1.48
N TYR A 80 -11.87 -2.88 -1.83
CA TYR A 80 -10.87 -2.47 -2.82
C TYR A 80 -11.40 -2.55 -4.25
N GLU A 81 -12.24 -3.54 -4.56
CA GLU A 81 -12.92 -3.66 -5.86
C GLU A 81 -13.80 -2.45 -6.14
N ASN A 82 -14.57 -2.02 -5.14
CA ASN A 82 -15.42 -0.85 -5.26
C ASN A 82 -14.61 0.45 -5.31
N HIS A 83 -13.49 0.53 -4.58
CA HIS A 83 -12.65 1.72 -4.57
C HIS A 83 -11.94 1.96 -5.91
N HIS A 84 -11.38 0.89 -6.49
CA HIS A 84 -10.62 0.95 -7.76
C HIS A 84 -11.46 0.60 -8.97
N ASN A 85 -12.73 0.26 -8.79
CA ASN A 85 -13.61 -0.13 -9.87
C ASN A 85 -13.05 -1.30 -10.73
N VAL A 86 -12.51 -2.31 -10.03
CA VAL A 86 -11.93 -3.52 -10.60
C VAL A 86 -12.56 -4.76 -9.96
N THR A 87 -12.30 -5.93 -10.53
CA THR A 87 -12.65 -7.24 -9.95
C THR A 87 -11.37 -8.04 -9.79
N TYR A 88 -11.06 -8.52 -8.58
CA TYR A 88 -9.90 -9.39 -8.37
C TYR A 88 -10.30 -10.85 -8.57
N THR A 89 -9.50 -11.61 -9.30
CA THR A 89 -9.66 -13.07 -9.33
C THR A 89 -9.10 -13.71 -8.06
N ASP A 90 -9.48 -14.94 -7.78
CA ASP A 90 -8.97 -15.66 -6.61
C ASP A 90 -7.48 -16.00 -6.78
N GLU A 91 -7.03 -16.19 -8.02
CA GLU A 91 -5.61 -16.34 -8.37
C GLU A 91 -4.82 -15.07 -8.07
N ALA A 92 -5.41 -13.88 -8.32
CA ALA A 92 -4.77 -12.61 -7.99
C ALA A 92 -4.54 -12.45 -6.48
N LEU A 93 -5.52 -12.84 -5.65
CA LEU A 93 -5.39 -12.81 -4.18
C LEU A 93 -4.27 -13.74 -3.71
N ASN A 94 -4.22 -14.95 -4.26
CA ASN A 94 -3.16 -15.91 -3.98
C ASN A 94 -1.79 -15.37 -4.41
N ALA A 95 -1.70 -14.75 -5.59
CA ALA A 95 -0.49 -14.13 -6.10
C ALA A 95 -0.01 -12.99 -5.19
N CYS A 96 -0.92 -12.13 -4.70
CA CYS A 96 -0.57 -11.05 -3.77
C CYS A 96 0.15 -11.60 -2.54
N VAL A 97 -0.32 -12.71 -1.95
CA VAL A 97 0.32 -13.29 -0.77
C VAL A 97 1.62 -14.01 -1.12
N GLN A 98 1.60 -14.89 -2.13
CA GLN A 98 2.75 -15.73 -2.48
C GLN A 98 3.94 -14.90 -2.97
N LEU A 99 3.70 -13.95 -3.87
CA LEU A 99 4.75 -13.13 -4.46
C LEU A 99 5.32 -12.15 -3.43
N THR A 100 4.48 -11.47 -2.64
CA THR A 100 4.99 -10.54 -1.62
C THR A 100 5.69 -11.26 -0.48
N ASN A 101 5.22 -12.45 -0.07
CA ASN A 101 5.94 -13.27 0.91
C ASN A 101 7.34 -13.65 0.43
N ARG A 102 7.49 -13.86 -0.88
CA ARG A 102 8.72 -14.34 -1.49
C ARG A 102 9.74 -13.27 -1.83
N TYR A 103 9.28 -12.13 -2.34
CA TYR A 103 10.12 -11.09 -2.91
C TYR A 103 10.23 -9.84 -2.03
N ILE A 104 9.29 -9.62 -1.11
CA ILE A 104 9.29 -8.50 -0.16
C ILE A 104 9.60 -9.07 1.23
N SER A 105 10.89 -9.09 1.59
CA SER A 105 11.38 -9.69 2.85
C SER A 105 11.51 -8.69 4.00
N ASP A 106 11.50 -7.40 3.72
CA ASP A 106 11.61 -6.30 4.69
C ASP A 106 10.30 -6.00 5.43
N ARG A 107 9.18 -6.55 4.95
CA ARG A 107 7.84 -6.39 5.52
C ARG A 107 7.19 -7.71 5.89
N HIS A 108 6.22 -7.65 6.81
CA HIS A 108 5.48 -8.80 7.32
C HIS A 108 4.10 -8.89 6.69
N LEU A 109 3.53 -10.11 6.64
CA LEU A 109 2.12 -10.31 6.31
C LEU A 109 1.24 -9.85 7.48
N PRO A 110 0.01 -9.34 7.23
CA PRO A 110 -0.68 -9.27 5.94
C PRO A 110 -0.40 -7.97 5.15
N ASP A 111 0.22 -6.97 5.78
CA ASP A 111 0.39 -5.60 5.29
C ASP A 111 0.93 -5.52 3.85
N LYS A 112 2.07 -6.15 3.59
CA LYS A 112 2.68 -6.17 2.24
C LYS A 112 1.79 -6.79 1.14
N ALA A 113 0.90 -7.71 1.50
CA ALA A 113 -0.01 -8.34 0.54
C ALA A 113 -1.22 -7.44 0.25
N ILE A 114 -1.65 -6.65 1.24
CA ILE A 114 -2.67 -5.61 1.08
C ILE A 114 -2.13 -4.50 0.17
N ASP A 115 -0.89 -4.06 0.38
CA ASP A 115 -0.23 -3.07 -0.48
C ASP A 115 -0.21 -3.53 -1.95
N ALA A 116 0.19 -4.78 -2.20
CA ALA A 116 0.21 -5.32 -3.56
C ALA A 116 -1.19 -5.43 -4.18
N LEU A 117 -2.22 -5.76 -3.39
CA LEU A 117 -3.61 -5.79 -3.85
C LEU A 117 -4.05 -4.38 -4.27
N ASP A 118 -3.82 -3.39 -3.41
CA ASP A 118 -4.21 -2.00 -3.61
C ASP A 118 -3.54 -1.37 -4.83
N GLU A 119 -2.22 -1.57 -4.96
CA GLU A 119 -1.44 -1.02 -6.06
C GLU A 119 -1.80 -1.70 -7.40
N SER A 120 -2.10 -3.00 -7.38
CA SER A 120 -2.57 -3.73 -8.56
C SER A 120 -3.92 -3.21 -9.05
N GLY A 121 -4.87 -2.98 -8.14
CA GLY A 121 -6.17 -2.39 -8.48
C GLY A 121 -6.05 -0.98 -9.04
N SER A 122 -5.31 -0.13 -8.33
CA SER A 122 -5.05 1.27 -8.73
C SER A 122 -4.44 1.35 -10.12
N ARG A 123 -3.45 0.51 -10.41
CA ARG A 123 -2.75 0.51 -11.68
C ARG A 123 -3.65 0.07 -12.84
N VAL A 124 -4.40 -1.02 -12.66
CA VAL A 124 -5.32 -1.52 -13.68
C VAL A 124 -6.43 -0.50 -13.93
N HIS A 125 -6.91 0.17 -12.89
CA HIS A 125 -7.86 1.27 -13.00
C HIS A 125 -7.29 2.43 -13.84
N ILE A 126 -6.12 2.96 -13.46
CA ILE A 126 -5.50 4.10 -14.14
C ILE A 126 -5.18 3.79 -15.61
N SER A 127 -4.73 2.57 -15.90
CA SER A 127 -4.31 2.18 -17.25
C SER A 127 -5.48 2.03 -18.23
N ASN A 128 -6.68 1.71 -17.73
CA ASN A 128 -7.87 1.46 -18.55
C ASN A 128 -8.90 2.59 -18.50
N ILE A 129 -8.71 3.61 -17.65
CA ILE A 129 -9.54 4.81 -17.66
C ILE A 129 -9.34 5.59 -18.95
N VAL A 130 -10.41 5.69 -19.73
CA VAL A 130 -10.52 6.63 -20.84
C VAL A 130 -11.57 7.68 -20.46
N VAL A 131 -11.12 8.92 -20.30
CA VAL A 131 -12.02 10.04 -20.00
C VAL A 131 -12.81 10.41 -21.27
N PRO A 132 -14.15 10.45 -21.22
CA PRO A 132 -14.96 10.87 -22.36
C PRO A 132 -14.57 12.27 -22.87
N GLU A 133 -14.49 12.43 -24.18
CA GLU A 133 -14.16 13.71 -24.83
C GLU A 133 -15.11 14.84 -24.39
N ARG A 134 -16.37 14.51 -24.15
CA ARG A 134 -17.37 15.46 -23.65
C ARG A 134 -17.01 16.06 -22.29
N ILE A 135 -16.44 15.27 -21.37
CA ILE A 135 -16.02 15.74 -20.05
C ILE A 135 -14.84 16.71 -20.22
N LEU A 136 -13.86 16.36 -21.06
CA LEU A 136 -12.71 17.21 -21.36
C LEU A 136 -13.13 18.55 -22.00
N GLU A 137 -14.10 18.52 -22.92
CA GLU A 137 -14.66 19.74 -23.51
C GLU A 137 -15.36 20.63 -22.47
N LEU A 138 -16.16 20.04 -21.58
CA LEU A 138 -16.87 20.78 -20.54
C LEU A 138 -15.90 21.40 -19.53
N GLU A 139 -14.86 20.68 -19.12
CA GLU A 139 -13.81 21.22 -18.24
C GLU A 139 -13.07 22.39 -18.90
N LYS A 140 -12.74 22.26 -20.19
CA LYS A 140 -12.12 23.36 -20.95
C LYS A 140 -13.03 24.58 -21.03
N LYS A 141 -14.32 24.40 -21.37
CA LYS A 141 -15.31 25.49 -21.43
C LYS A 141 -15.52 26.15 -20.07
N LEU A 142 -15.52 25.36 -19.00
CA LEU A 142 -15.64 25.85 -17.62
C LEU A 142 -14.45 26.74 -17.25
N GLU A 143 -13.23 26.30 -17.58
CA GLU A 143 -12.00 27.05 -17.31
C GLU A 143 -11.93 28.35 -18.12
N GLU A 144 -12.30 28.32 -19.39
CA GLU A 144 -12.44 29.52 -20.23
C GLU A 144 -13.46 30.50 -19.63
N THR A 145 -14.63 30.01 -19.23
CA THR A 145 -15.70 30.82 -18.63
C THR A 145 -15.27 31.44 -17.30
N LYS A 146 -14.52 30.70 -16.46
CA LYS A 146 -13.94 31.25 -15.22
C LYS A 146 -12.98 32.40 -15.50
N LYS A 147 -12.13 32.28 -16.53
CA LYS A 147 -11.21 33.35 -16.94
C LYS A 147 -11.97 34.57 -17.45
N GLU A 148 -12.99 34.38 -18.29
CA GLU A 148 -13.82 35.46 -18.80
C GLU A 148 -14.60 36.17 -17.69
N LYS A 149 -15.15 35.43 -16.72
CA LYS A 149 -15.78 35.98 -15.51
C LYS A 149 -14.83 36.88 -14.74
N ILE A 150 -13.62 36.40 -14.43
CA ILE A 150 -12.61 37.17 -13.69
C ILE A 150 -12.23 38.45 -14.46
N MET A 151 -12.09 38.37 -15.78
CA MET A 151 -11.80 39.53 -16.62
C MET A 151 -12.96 40.54 -16.64
N ALA A 152 -14.21 40.08 -16.72
CA ALA A 152 -15.39 40.93 -16.66
C ALA A 152 -15.52 41.66 -15.32
N VAL A 153 -15.23 40.97 -14.21
CA VAL A 153 -15.19 41.57 -12.86
C VAL A 153 -14.09 42.64 -12.76
N LYS A 154 -12.88 42.35 -13.26
CA LYS A 154 -11.79 43.34 -13.29
C LYS A 154 -12.14 44.60 -14.09
N ASN A 155 -12.87 44.43 -15.19
CA ASN A 155 -13.35 45.53 -16.03
C ASN A 155 -14.64 46.18 -15.51
N GLN A 156 -15.10 45.83 -14.30
CA GLN A 156 -16.34 46.32 -13.68
C GLN A 156 -17.60 46.10 -14.54
N ASN A 157 -17.56 45.15 -15.47
CA ASN A 157 -18.71 44.78 -16.29
C ASN A 157 -19.54 43.71 -15.56
N PHE A 158 -20.33 44.16 -14.59
CA PHE A 158 -21.07 43.27 -13.69
C PHE A 158 -22.17 42.46 -14.39
N GLU A 159 -22.76 42.98 -15.47
CA GLU A 159 -23.79 42.27 -16.23
C GLU A 159 -23.20 41.07 -17.00
N LYS A 160 -22.06 41.27 -17.69
CA LYS A 160 -21.33 40.15 -18.30
C LYS A 160 -20.81 39.16 -17.26
N ALA A 161 -20.31 39.66 -16.12
CA ALA A 161 -19.86 38.80 -15.03
C ALA A 161 -21.00 37.92 -14.48
N ALA A 162 -22.21 38.46 -14.36
CA ALA A 162 -23.40 37.69 -13.97
C ALA A 162 -23.74 36.61 -15.01
N SER A 163 -23.73 36.94 -16.31
CA SER A 163 -23.94 35.95 -17.37
C SER A 163 -22.90 34.82 -17.34
N TYR A 164 -21.62 35.14 -17.14
CA TYR A 164 -20.58 34.11 -17.02
C TYR A 164 -20.71 33.26 -15.77
N ARG A 165 -21.15 33.83 -14.65
CA ARG A 165 -21.44 33.08 -13.42
C ARG A 165 -22.56 32.05 -13.66
N ASP A 166 -23.62 32.46 -14.35
CA ASP A 166 -24.75 31.57 -14.61
C ASP A 166 -24.36 30.45 -15.60
N ARG A 167 -23.54 30.75 -16.63
CA ARG A 167 -22.97 29.73 -17.53
C ARG A 167 -21.97 28.80 -16.83
N GLU A 168 -21.15 29.31 -15.92
CA GLU A 168 -20.27 28.50 -15.09
C GLU A 168 -21.08 27.49 -14.27
N LYS A 169 -22.20 27.92 -13.68
CA LYS A 169 -23.10 27.04 -12.94
C LYS A 169 -23.69 25.95 -13.85
N GLU A 170 -24.16 26.33 -15.04
CA GLU A 170 -24.68 25.37 -16.03
C GLU A 170 -23.61 24.33 -16.43
N TYR A 171 -22.38 24.76 -16.72
CA TYR A 171 -21.30 23.83 -17.05
C TYR A 171 -20.90 22.93 -15.88
N ILE A 172 -20.96 23.42 -14.64
CA ILE A 172 -20.74 22.59 -13.45
C ILE A 172 -21.83 21.52 -13.34
N GLU A 173 -23.10 21.89 -13.51
CA GLU A 173 -24.23 20.95 -13.44
C GLU A 173 -24.14 19.88 -14.54
N LEU A 174 -23.84 20.29 -15.77
CA LEU A 174 -23.64 19.37 -16.90
C LEU A 174 -22.42 18.46 -16.69
N LEU A 175 -21.31 19.00 -16.19
CA LEU A 175 -20.10 18.23 -15.91
C LEU A 175 -20.36 17.17 -14.84
N GLU A 176 -21.09 17.54 -13.78
CA GLU A 176 -21.48 16.62 -12.70
C GLU A 176 -22.40 15.50 -13.21
N GLU A 177 -23.34 15.82 -14.11
CA GLU A 177 -24.22 14.83 -14.71
C GLU A 177 -23.44 13.83 -15.60
N GLU A 178 -22.55 14.35 -16.45
CA GLU A 178 -21.71 13.51 -17.33
C GLU A 178 -20.72 12.67 -16.53
N LYS A 179 -20.12 13.22 -15.45
CA LYS A 179 -19.28 12.45 -14.52
C LYS A 179 -20.05 11.32 -13.87
N LYS A 180 -21.28 11.56 -13.39
CA LYS A 180 -22.14 10.52 -12.81
C LYS A 180 -22.53 9.44 -13.82
N LYS A 181 -22.76 9.80 -15.09
CA LYS A 181 -23.01 8.82 -16.16
C LYS A 181 -21.78 7.97 -16.40
N TRP A 182 -20.61 8.60 -16.49
CA TRP A 182 -19.35 7.92 -16.72
C TRP A 182 -18.96 7.00 -15.57
N GLU A 183 -19.10 7.42 -14.31
CA GLU A 183 -18.90 6.57 -13.13
C GLU A 183 -19.82 5.33 -13.15
N LYS A 184 -21.08 5.49 -13.56
CA LYS A 184 -22.02 4.36 -13.71
C LYS A 184 -21.60 3.41 -14.82
N GLU A 185 -21.04 3.91 -15.92
CA GLU A 185 -20.52 3.09 -17.01
C GLU A 185 -19.27 2.31 -16.57
N LEU A 186 -18.33 3.00 -15.92
CA LEU A 186 -17.16 2.40 -15.29
C LEU A 186 -17.58 1.28 -14.34
N SER A 187 -18.55 1.52 -13.45
CA SER A 187 -19.00 0.51 -12.48
C SER A 187 -19.61 -0.74 -13.10
N LYS A 188 -20.18 -0.63 -14.31
CA LYS A 188 -20.68 -1.77 -15.08
C LYS A 188 -19.55 -2.54 -15.77
N ASN A 189 -18.51 -1.85 -16.20
CA ASN A 189 -17.38 -2.40 -16.95
C ASN A 189 -16.13 -2.46 -16.07
N ARG A 190 -16.19 -3.24 -14.99
CA ARG A 190 -15.02 -3.43 -14.12
C ARG A 190 -13.96 -4.25 -14.82
N GLU A 191 -12.74 -3.74 -14.80
CA GLU A 191 -11.59 -4.47 -15.30
C GLU A 191 -11.20 -5.58 -14.33
N THR A 192 -10.73 -6.71 -14.87
CA THR A 192 -10.33 -7.85 -14.06
C THR A 192 -8.84 -7.79 -13.74
N VAL A 193 -8.49 -7.92 -12.47
CA VAL A 193 -7.11 -8.06 -11.98
C VAL A 193 -6.83 -9.54 -11.80
N ASP A 194 -5.87 -10.06 -12.58
CA ASP A 194 -5.40 -11.44 -12.56
C ASP A 194 -4.01 -11.54 -11.93
N GLU A 195 -3.49 -12.76 -11.83
CA GLU A 195 -2.14 -13.03 -11.32
C GLU A 195 -1.03 -12.30 -12.09
N GLU A 196 -1.17 -12.13 -13.41
CA GLU A 196 -0.15 -11.47 -14.24
C GLU A 196 0.00 -9.99 -13.88
N LYS A 197 -1.12 -9.29 -13.68
CA LYS A 197 -1.14 -7.88 -13.27
C LYS A 197 -0.52 -7.69 -11.88
N VAL A 198 -0.80 -8.62 -10.96
CA VAL A 198 -0.18 -8.61 -9.62
C VAL A 198 1.33 -8.84 -9.72
N ALA A 199 1.76 -9.79 -10.56
CA ALA A 199 3.18 -10.06 -10.77
C ALA A 199 3.95 -8.86 -11.35
N GLU A 200 3.31 -8.09 -12.23
CA GLU A 200 3.89 -6.83 -12.75
C GLU A 200 4.08 -5.79 -11.65
N VAL A 201 3.09 -5.64 -10.77
CA VAL A 201 3.16 -4.70 -9.64
C VAL A 201 4.28 -5.08 -8.70
N VAL A 202 4.33 -6.34 -8.27
CA VAL A 202 5.41 -6.83 -7.41
C VAL A 202 6.78 -6.70 -8.10
N ALA A 203 6.86 -6.88 -9.43
CA ALA A 203 8.09 -6.65 -10.18
C ALA A 203 8.57 -5.21 -10.10
N MET A 204 7.65 -4.24 -10.19
CA MET A 204 8.00 -2.83 -10.09
C MET A 204 8.40 -2.44 -8.67
N MET A 205 7.66 -2.91 -7.66
CA MET A 205 7.95 -2.65 -6.24
C MET A 205 9.35 -3.16 -5.84
N THR A 206 9.72 -4.33 -6.34
CA THR A 206 10.96 -5.03 -5.95
C THR A 206 12.12 -4.85 -6.95
N GLY A 207 11.83 -4.39 -8.16
CA GLY A 207 12.78 -4.40 -9.30
C GLY A 207 13.09 -5.80 -9.84
N VAL A 208 12.42 -6.86 -9.36
CA VAL A 208 12.68 -8.25 -9.75
C VAL A 208 11.63 -8.71 -10.75
N PRO A 209 11.98 -9.12 -11.99
CA PRO A 209 10.99 -9.50 -12.99
C PRO A 209 10.29 -10.81 -12.63
N VAL A 210 9.04 -10.76 -12.12
CA VAL A 210 8.32 -11.94 -11.60
C VAL A 210 7.56 -12.76 -12.66
N GLN A 211 7.17 -12.14 -13.78
CA GLN A 211 6.34 -12.76 -14.85
C GLN A 211 6.94 -14.02 -15.48
N ARG A 212 8.27 -14.17 -15.50
CA ARG A 212 8.95 -15.34 -16.08
C ARG A 212 9.21 -16.46 -15.08
N ILE A 213 8.82 -16.30 -13.81
CA ILE A 213 9.44 -17.07 -12.72
C ILE A 213 8.59 -18.26 -12.25
N ALA A 214 7.26 -18.20 -12.24
CA ALA A 214 6.42 -19.23 -11.59
C ALA A 214 6.64 -20.67 -12.13
N GLN A 215 6.83 -20.86 -13.44
CA GLN A 215 7.12 -22.18 -14.03
C GLN A 215 8.62 -22.46 -14.23
N ALA A 216 9.50 -21.45 -14.25
CA ALA A 216 10.90 -21.59 -14.64
C ALA A 216 11.88 -21.55 -13.46
N GLU A 217 11.42 -21.35 -12.23
CA GLU A 217 12.31 -21.01 -11.13
C GLU A 217 13.24 -22.15 -10.69
N GLY A 218 12.74 -23.39 -10.63
CA GLY A 218 13.61 -24.54 -10.35
C GLY A 218 14.73 -24.63 -11.39
N THR A 219 14.38 -24.42 -12.66
CA THR A 219 15.35 -24.37 -13.77
C THR A 219 16.30 -23.19 -13.64
N ARG A 220 15.83 -22.02 -13.19
CA ARG A 220 16.66 -20.83 -13.01
C ARG A 220 17.59 -20.95 -11.81
N LEU A 221 17.15 -21.54 -10.71
CA LEU A 221 18.00 -21.89 -9.57
C LEU A 221 19.11 -22.83 -10.01
N LEU A 222 18.80 -23.83 -10.84
CA LEU A 222 19.80 -24.74 -11.41
C LEU A 222 20.79 -24.01 -12.33
N LYS A 223 20.31 -23.09 -13.18
CA LYS A 223 21.12 -22.31 -14.13
C LYS A 223 21.77 -21.04 -13.54
N MET A 224 21.46 -20.69 -12.29
CA MET A 224 21.85 -19.43 -11.65
C MET A 224 23.37 -19.21 -11.64
N LYS A 225 24.13 -20.30 -11.46
CA LYS A 225 25.59 -20.24 -11.50
C LYS A 225 26.11 -19.82 -12.88
N GLU A 226 25.55 -20.38 -13.94
CA GLU A 226 25.95 -20.12 -15.33
C GLU A 226 25.60 -18.68 -15.73
N GLU A 227 24.37 -18.25 -15.45
CA GLU A 227 23.90 -16.87 -15.72
C GLU A 227 24.76 -15.81 -14.99
N LEU A 228 25.14 -16.07 -13.74
CA LEU A 228 25.99 -15.15 -12.97
C LEU A 228 27.44 -15.13 -13.49
N GLN A 229 27.97 -16.24 -14.00
CA GLN A 229 29.31 -16.29 -14.57
C GLN A 229 29.42 -15.55 -15.91
N GLU A 230 28.33 -15.43 -16.67
CA GLU A 230 28.28 -14.61 -17.89
C GLU A 230 28.30 -13.10 -17.58
N SER A 231 27.67 -12.71 -16.47
CA SER A 231 27.54 -11.30 -16.09
C SER A 231 28.69 -10.80 -15.21
N VAL A 232 29.38 -11.69 -14.50
CA VAL A 232 30.47 -11.35 -13.56
C VAL A 232 31.79 -11.92 -14.06
N ILE A 233 32.73 -11.03 -14.39
CA ILE A 233 34.06 -11.42 -14.85
C ILE A 233 34.96 -11.73 -13.64
N GLY A 234 35.35 -13.01 -13.50
CA GLY A 234 36.17 -13.50 -12.38
C GLY A 234 35.36 -14.01 -11.19
N GLN A 235 36.01 -14.32 -10.07
CA GLN A 235 35.35 -14.70 -8.79
C GLN A 235 34.45 -15.96 -8.83
N SER A 236 34.78 -16.95 -9.67
CA SER A 236 34.01 -18.21 -9.80
C SER A 236 33.76 -18.95 -8.47
N GLU A 237 34.70 -18.87 -7.53
CA GLU A 237 34.55 -19.49 -6.21
C GLU A 237 33.50 -18.76 -5.35
N ALA A 238 33.48 -17.43 -5.39
CA ALA A 238 32.50 -16.62 -4.67
C ALA A 238 31.08 -16.86 -5.22
N ILE A 239 30.93 -16.88 -6.55
CA ILE A 239 29.65 -17.19 -7.21
C ILE A 239 29.16 -18.58 -6.77
N THR A 240 30.04 -19.58 -6.78
CA THR A 240 29.66 -20.95 -6.37
C THR A 240 29.21 -21.02 -4.91
N LYS A 241 29.89 -20.32 -4.00
CA LYS A 241 29.51 -20.27 -2.58
C LYS A 241 28.16 -19.58 -2.38
N ILE A 242 27.96 -18.43 -3.02
CA ILE A 242 26.72 -17.65 -2.91
C ILE A 242 25.53 -18.42 -3.49
N VAL A 243 25.67 -18.99 -4.70
CA VAL A 243 24.59 -19.75 -5.35
C VAL A 243 24.19 -20.96 -4.52
N LYS A 244 25.14 -21.71 -3.95
CA LYS A 244 24.84 -22.82 -3.04
C LYS A 244 24.07 -22.37 -1.80
N SER A 245 24.46 -21.26 -1.19
CA SER A 245 23.76 -20.70 -0.02
C SER A 245 22.33 -20.27 -0.37
N ILE A 246 22.13 -19.64 -1.52
CA ILE A 246 20.80 -19.21 -2.00
C ILE A 246 19.92 -20.44 -2.31
N GLN A 247 20.44 -21.42 -3.05
CA GLN A 247 19.72 -22.66 -3.37
C GLN A 247 19.31 -23.41 -2.09
N ARG A 248 20.21 -23.52 -1.12
CA ARG A 248 19.97 -24.21 0.14
C ARG A 248 18.88 -23.53 0.98
N ASN A 249 18.94 -22.20 1.11
CA ASN A 249 17.92 -21.42 1.80
C ASN A 249 16.56 -21.55 1.09
N ARG A 250 16.54 -21.47 -0.25
CA ARG A 250 15.32 -21.60 -1.06
C ARG A 250 14.72 -23.01 -1.05
N ALA A 251 15.53 -24.06 -0.85
CA ALA A 251 15.05 -25.45 -0.72
C ALA A 251 14.52 -25.79 0.69
N GLY A 252 14.52 -24.83 1.63
CA GLY A 252 14.10 -25.07 3.01
C GLY A 252 15.08 -25.93 3.84
N LEU A 253 16.26 -26.23 3.29
CA LEU A 253 17.31 -27.00 3.97
C LEU A 253 18.15 -26.05 4.83
N LYS A 254 17.58 -25.53 5.92
CA LYS A 254 18.35 -24.79 6.93
C LYS A 254 19.11 -25.80 7.81
N ASP A 255 20.42 -25.91 7.60
CA ASP A 255 21.38 -26.15 8.70
C ASP A 255 21.97 -24.81 9.14
#